data_AF-A0A0D0AB90-F1
#
_entry.id   AF-A0A0D0AB90-F1
#
_cell.length_a   1.000
_cell.length_b   1.000
_cell.length_c   1.000
_cell.angle_alpha   90.00
_cell.angle_beta   90.00
_cell.angle_gamma   90.00
#
_symmetry.space_group_name_H-M   'P 1'
#
loop_
_entity.id
_entity.type
_entity.pdbx_description
1 polymer ?
#
loop_
_entity_poly.entity_id
_entity_poly.type
_entity_poly.pdbx_seq_one_letter_code
_entity_poly.pdbx_strand_id
1 'polypeptide(L)'
;MVFSPTAGVASALLLVTPYTPNIATVETTPGCLTDNFYGTYGGQSVFHLPPTCLDTNSIKGLSIQLVSLLPYVANSERQLIWLQESAIDSSLVTPEYEAEVQGFFRWLGEDGYSMGGGQQLSGHQYLLSSANEPGVELHLVDLKPAGGSYGLIAVEPSLAPSIEALLPRYWKPYILPNQPTSYLPVPKPAIEHVKGLLETVRFDPVVSSLVNSISLNQMRDDIRWLTGEDGKSGIISRHSFAEGSRVAANWLKERFEETGATCELKPFMSGFAPNVACKYSASVDTTSTVLISGHYDSRGSFGSQRAPGGNDDGSGTVALLGIARAVAHSGLTFRSNVELVAFAGEEQGLYGSKAYAREMREKDANITVMIQADMLGYHAPGEPPQLGLPMYIGTPEVAQLVSNMSAIYSPELTVGYTAACCSDHQSFHEQGYASTQVFERAGPIADPMYHNSGDLSERPGYDLSQIRSIAKVQFATLLHAAGFDLPGDEDLN
;
A
#
# COMPACT_ATOMS: atom_id res chain seq x y z
N MET A 1 29.16 25.21 11.55
CA MET A 1 29.52 25.30 12.98
C MET A 1 29.81 23.90 13.46
N VAL A 2 31.01 23.66 13.99
CA VAL A 2 31.44 22.36 14.53
C VAL A 2 30.74 22.17 15.87
N PHE A 3 29.81 21.23 15.97
CA PHE A 3 29.18 20.88 17.24
C PHE A 3 29.98 19.77 17.94
N SER A 4 30.39 20.04 19.17
CA SER A 4 30.94 19.05 20.09
C SER A 4 29.76 18.42 20.86
N PRO A 5 29.61 17.08 20.88
CA PRO A 5 28.48 16.45 21.55
C PRO A 5 28.72 16.41 23.06
N THR A 6 27.75 16.92 23.82
CA THR A 6 27.64 16.64 25.25
C THR A 6 27.40 15.14 25.46
N ALA A 7 28.12 14.55 26.42
CA ALA A 7 28.05 13.14 26.73
C ALA A 7 26.63 12.72 27.16
N GLY A 8 26.03 11.73 26.48
CA GLY A 8 24.93 10.94 27.04
C GLY A 8 23.92 10.36 26.06
N VAL A 9 23.67 10.98 24.90
CA VAL A 9 22.66 10.50 23.94
C VAL A 9 23.20 10.68 22.52
N ALA A 10 23.27 9.60 21.73
CA ALA A 10 23.69 9.70 20.34
C ALA A 10 22.57 10.37 19.53
N SER A 11 22.73 11.65 19.19
CA SER A 11 21.87 12.30 18.22
C SER A 11 22.14 11.71 16.84
N ALA A 12 21.11 11.13 16.22
CA ALA A 12 21.15 10.67 14.85
C ALA A 12 20.39 11.65 13.95
N LEU A 13 20.78 11.69 12.69
CA LEU A 13 20.20 12.57 11.69
C LEU A 13 19.50 11.70 10.64
N LEU A 14 18.22 11.98 10.40
CA LEU A 14 17.52 11.47 9.22
C LEU A 14 17.67 12.48 8.10
N LEU A 15 18.01 11.98 6.93
CA LEU A 15 17.98 12.68 5.67
C LEU A 15 16.69 12.30 4.95
N VAL A 16 15.85 13.29 4.66
CA VAL A 16 14.63 13.13 3.87
C VAL A 16 14.85 13.77 2.51
N THR A 17 14.56 13.03 1.44
CA THR A 17 14.72 13.48 0.06
C THR A 17 13.48 13.13 -0.76
N PRO A 18 13.21 13.81 -1.88
CA PRO A 18 12.23 13.32 -2.84
C PRO A 18 12.58 11.90 -3.29
N TYR A 19 11.55 11.10 -3.55
CA TYR A 19 11.70 9.74 -4.03
C TYR A 19 12.52 9.74 -5.33
N THR A 20 13.49 8.83 -5.36
CA THR A 20 14.34 8.62 -6.54
C THR A 20 14.34 7.13 -6.88
N PRO A 21 13.90 6.71 -8.08
CA PRO A 21 13.80 5.30 -8.46
C PRO A 21 15.11 4.52 -8.39
N ASN A 22 16.25 5.20 -8.44
CA ASN A 22 17.56 4.59 -8.34
C ASN A 22 18.48 5.39 -7.41
N ILE A 23 18.40 5.10 -6.12
CA ILE A 23 19.19 5.76 -5.07
C ILE A 23 20.70 5.65 -5.35
N ALA A 24 21.15 4.54 -5.92
CA ALA A 24 22.56 4.34 -6.27
C ALA A 24 23.07 5.31 -7.34
N THR A 25 22.20 6.02 -8.06
CA THR A 25 22.60 7.05 -9.05
C THR A 25 22.81 8.43 -8.43
N VAL A 26 22.28 8.69 -7.23
CA VAL A 26 22.40 9.97 -6.52
C VAL A 26 23.45 9.95 -5.42
N GLU A 27 23.83 8.75 -4.99
CA GLU A 27 24.96 8.54 -4.07
C GLU A 27 26.30 8.60 -4.81
N THR A 28 27.27 9.37 -4.28
CA THR A 28 28.64 9.41 -4.84
C THR A 28 29.64 8.59 -4.04
N THR A 29 29.38 8.39 -2.75
CA THR A 29 30.15 7.51 -1.86
C THR A 29 29.29 6.29 -1.56
N PRO A 30 29.54 5.11 -2.16
CA PRO A 30 28.73 3.92 -1.96
C PRO A 30 28.50 3.59 -0.47
N GLY A 31 27.26 3.29 -0.11
CA GLY A 31 26.87 2.84 1.24
C GLY A 31 26.45 3.96 2.21
N CYS A 32 26.67 5.23 1.89
CA CYS A 32 26.15 6.36 2.67
C CYS A 32 24.61 6.49 2.71
N LEU A 33 23.92 6.13 1.63
CA LEU A 33 22.47 6.13 1.46
C LEU A 33 21.96 4.70 1.29
N THR A 34 22.59 3.89 0.42
CA THR A 34 22.08 2.55 0.11
C THR A 34 22.14 1.60 1.29
N ASP A 35 23.12 1.73 2.20
CA ASP A 35 23.20 0.88 3.40
C ASP A 35 22.50 1.49 4.62
N ASN A 36 21.97 2.71 4.47
CA ASN A 36 21.40 3.50 5.54
C ASN A 36 19.95 3.90 5.24
N PHE A 37 19.18 3.05 4.57
CA PHE A 37 17.85 3.35 4.06
C PHE A 37 16.73 2.92 5.02
N TYR A 38 15.81 3.82 5.35
CA TYR A 38 14.65 3.54 6.19
C TYR A 38 13.38 3.19 5.41
N GLY A 39 13.31 3.49 4.12
CA GLY A 39 12.12 3.25 3.30
C GLY A 39 11.68 4.49 2.51
N THR A 40 10.62 4.30 1.74
CA THR A 40 9.97 5.37 0.98
C THR A 40 8.56 5.62 1.53
N TYR A 41 8.21 6.88 1.77
CA TYR A 41 6.94 7.27 2.38
C TYR A 41 6.40 8.51 1.67
N GLY A 42 5.19 8.45 1.10
CA GLY A 42 4.54 9.63 0.50
C GLY A 42 5.38 10.34 -0.58
N GLY A 43 6.12 9.57 -1.40
CA GLY A 43 7.02 10.13 -2.40
C GLY A 43 8.31 10.73 -1.83
N GLN A 44 8.65 10.47 -0.56
CA GLN A 44 9.92 10.81 0.06
C GLN A 44 10.74 9.55 0.36
N SER A 45 12.06 9.60 0.22
CA SER A 45 12.99 8.58 0.71
C SER A 45 13.64 9.06 2.00
N VAL A 46 13.71 8.17 3.00
CA VAL A 46 14.25 8.48 4.32
C VAL A 46 15.52 7.65 4.55
N PHE A 47 16.58 8.31 5.01
CA PHE A 47 17.87 7.68 5.27
C PHE A 47 18.40 8.06 6.65
N HIS A 48 19.15 7.16 7.29
CA HIS A 48 20.11 7.57 8.30
C HIS A 48 21.31 8.23 7.59
N LEU A 49 21.82 9.34 8.11
CA LEU A 49 23.04 9.94 7.57
C LEU A 49 24.19 9.79 8.58
N PRO A 50 25.09 8.81 8.39
CA PRO A 50 26.26 8.64 9.25
C PRO A 50 27.13 9.90 9.25
N PRO A 51 27.79 10.24 10.37
CA PRO A 51 28.70 11.39 10.42
C PRO A 51 29.81 11.36 9.37
N THR A 52 30.27 10.17 8.98
CA THR A 52 31.26 9.95 7.92
C THR A 52 30.76 10.34 6.53
N CYS A 53 29.45 10.44 6.33
CA CYS A 53 28.80 10.79 5.07
C CYS A 53 28.43 12.28 4.99
N LEU A 54 28.69 13.07 6.04
CA LEU A 54 28.38 14.51 6.12
C LEU A 54 29.37 15.39 5.34
N ASP A 55 30.51 14.88 4.89
CA ASP A 55 31.42 15.64 4.03
C ASP A 55 30.77 15.87 2.66
N THR A 56 30.70 17.15 2.28
CA THR A 56 29.80 17.79 1.30
C THR A 56 29.90 17.31 -0.15
N ASN A 57 30.68 16.26 -0.43
CA ASN A 57 30.82 15.65 -1.75
C ASN A 57 30.17 14.27 -1.88
N SER A 58 29.59 13.71 -0.81
CA SER A 58 29.08 12.32 -0.76
C SER A 58 27.68 12.11 -1.37
N ILE A 59 27.00 13.20 -1.72
CA ILE A 59 25.66 13.19 -2.30
C ILE A 59 25.62 14.21 -3.46
N LYS A 60 25.44 13.76 -4.71
CA LYS A 60 25.29 14.63 -5.89
C LYS A 60 23.88 14.55 -6.43
N GLY A 61 23.36 15.68 -6.92
CA GLY A 61 22.10 15.70 -7.68
C GLY A 61 20.82 15.87 -6.85
N LEU A 62 20.90 15.76 -5.52
CA LEU A 62 19.81 16.17 -4.64
C LEU A 62 19.88 17.70 -4.44
N SER A 63 18.84 18.40 -4.90
CA SER A 63 18.72 19.85 -4.67
C SER A 63 18.66 20.11 -3.17
N ILE A 64 19.61 20.89 -2.64
CA ILE A 64 19.71 21.26 -1.22
C ILE A 64 18.40 21.90 -0.70
N GLN A 65 17.58 22.47 -1.60
CA GLN A 65 16.28 23.06 -1.27
C GLN A 65 15.15 22.03 -1.01
N LEU A 66 15.33 20.78 -1.42
CA LEU A 66 14.33 19.70 -1.27
C LEU A 66 14.74 18.66 -0.23
N VAL A 67 15.88 18.87 0.43
CA VAL A 67 16.45 17.95 1.40
C VAL A 67 16.18 18.46 2.81
N SER A 68 15.74 17.58 3.70
CA SER A 68 15.50 17.94 5.09
C SER A 68 16.26 17.05 6.05
N LEU A 69 16.80 17.66 7.11
CA LEU A 69 17.58 17.00 8.14
C LEU A 69 16.79 16.98 9.44
N LEU A 70 16.42 15.79 9.89
CA LEU A 70 15.61 15.60 11.09
C LEU A 70 16.48 15.01 12.19
N PRO A 71 16.78 15.77 13.25
CA PRO A 71 17.40 15.17 14.42
C PRO A 71 16.39 14.23 15.10
N TYR A 72 16.84 13.06 15.52
CA TYR A 72 16.10 12.18 16.41
C TYR A 72 17.03 11.50 17.42
N VAL A 73 16.45 11.00 18.51
CA VAL A 73 17.17 10.26 19.54
C VAL A 73 17.37 8.81 19.09
N ALA A 74 18.59 8.45 18.68
CA ALA A 74 18.95 7.04 18.48
C ALA A 74 18.99 6.33 19.84
N ASN A 75 18.46 5.10 19.88
CA ASN A 75 18.25 4.30 21.10
C ASN A 75 17.16 4.80 22.06
N SER A 76 16.18 5.58 21.59
CA SER A 76 14.94 5.70 22.37
C SER A 76 14.23 4.32 22.37
N GLU A 77 13.66 3.91 23.48
CA GLU A 77 12.74 2.74 23.55
C GLU A 77 11.44 2.98 22.76
N ARG A 78 11.46 3.91 21.80
CA ARG A 78 10.32 4.49 21.09
C ARG A 78 10.33 4.07 19.63
N GLN A 79 9.15 3.90 19.07
CA GLN A 79 8.93 3.57 17.67
C GLN A 79 8.74 4.86 16.86
N LEU A 80 9.56 5.04 15.82
CA LEU A 80 9.39 6.11 14.85
C LEU A 80 8.25 5.79 13.87
N ILE A 81 7.40 6.78 13.62
CA ILE A 81 6.25 6.68 12.71
C ILE A 81 6.22 7.93 11.81
N TRP A 82 6.23 7.69 10.51
CA TRP A 82 5.93 8.68 9.49
C TRP A 82 4.42 8.84 9.35
N LEU A 83 3.93 10.05 9.53
CA LEU A 83 2.55 10.43 9.27
C LEU A 83 2.49 11.15 7.92
N GLN A 84 1.58 10.76 7.05
CA GLN A 84 1.43 11.33 5.73
C GLN A 84 -0.02 11.69 5.46
N GLU A 85 -0.28 12.93 5.06
CA GLU A 85 -1.53 13.30 4.40
C GLU A 85 -1.52 12.76 2.97
N SER A 86 -2.50 11.95 2.62
CA SER A 86 -2.73 11.41 1.29
C SER A 86 -2.99 12.53 0.28
N ALA A 87 -2.61 12.31 -0.98
CA ALA A 87 -2.98 13.22 -2.05
C ALA A 87 -4.50 13.16 -2.30
N ILE A 88 -5.22 14.20 -1.89
CA ILE A 88 -6.67 14.32 -2.03
C ILE A 88 -7.09 15.39 -3.04
N ASP A 89 -8.23 15.17 -3.67
CA ASP A 89 -8.87 16.16 -4.54
C ASP A 89 -9.30 17.38 -3.70
N SER A 90 -9.11 18.58 -4.25
CA SER A 90 -9.45 19.83 -3.56
C SER A 90 -10.91 19.92 -3.12
N SER A 91 -11.82 19.19 -3.79
CA SER A 91 -13.24 19.10 -3.41
C SER A 91 -13.46 18.41 -2.06
N LEU A 92 -12.50 17.63 -1.56
CA LEU A 92 -12.56 16.97 -0.26
C LEU A 92 -12.09 17.85 0.91
N VAL A 93 -11.45 18.99 0.62
CA VAL A 93 -10.99 19.95 1.62
C VAL A 93 -12.18 20.80 2.09
N THR A 94 -12.79 20.34 3.18
CA THR A 94 -13.97 20.98 3.80
C THR A 94 -13.61 21.65 5.11
N PRO A 95 -14.39 22.64 5.60
CA PRO A 95 -14.18 23.22 6.93
C PRO A 95 -14.20 22.17 8.05
N GLU A 96 -15.01 21.12 7.90
CA GLU A 96 -15.06 20.00 8.82
C GLU A 96 -13.75 19.21 8.84
N TYR A 97 -13.19 18.91 7.66
CA TYR A 97 -11.88 18.27 7.55
C TYR A 97 -10.76 19.15 8.12
N GLU A 98 -10.75 20.44 7.83
CA GLU A 98 -9.77 21.37 8.39
C GLU A 98 -9.85 21.43 9.93
N ALA A 99 -11.05 21.40 10.49
CA ALA A 99 -11.26 21.33 11.94
C ALA A 99 -10.78 20.00 12.54
N GLU A 100 -10.99 18.88 11.84
CA GLU A 100 -10.50 17.55 12.21
C GLU A 100 -8.96 17.54 12.30
N VAL A 101 -8.29 18.08 11.27
CA VAL A 101 -6.83 18.21 11.22
C VAL A 101 -6.30 19.14 12.31
N GLN A 102 -6.94 20.31 12.52
CA GLN A 102 -6.56 21.22 13.61
C GLN A 102 -6.74 20.59 14.99
N GLY A 103 -7.81 19.81 15.18
CA GLY A 103 -8.06 19.05 16.39
C GLY A 103 -6.96 18.03 16.67
N PHE A 104 -6.54 17.29 15.64
CA PHE A 104 -5.43 16.35 15.73
C PHE A 104 -4.10 17.02 16.12
N PHE A 105 -3.74 18.13 15.46
CA PHE A 105 -2.51 18.85 15.82
C PHE A 105 -2.59 19.50 17.21
N ARG A 106 -3.78 19.94 17.65
CA ARG A 106 -3.98 20.41 19.02
C ARG A 106 -3.77 19.27 20.02
N TRP A 107 -4.35 18.10 19.79
CA TRP A 107 -4.15 16.92 20.62
C TRP A 107 -2.67 16.55 20.72
N LEU A 108 -1.95 16.54 19.60
CA LEU A 108 -0.49 16.33 19.59
C LEU A 108 0.27 17.38 20.42
N GLY A 109 -0.19 18.62 20.46
CA GLY A 109 0.43 19.72 21.22
C GLY A 109 0.05 19.80 22.70
N GLU A 110 -1.17 19.38 23.08
CA GLU A 110 -1.71 19.49 24.44
C GLU A 110 -1.54 18.19 25.24
N ASP A 111 -1.88 17.04 24.63
CA ASP A 111 -1.80 15.72 25.26
C ASP A 111 -0.56 14.93 24.82
N GLY A 112 0.05 15.29 23.69
CA GLY A 112 1.30 14.69 23.20
C GLY A 112 2.54 15.13 23.98
N TYR A 113 2.53 16.31 24.64
CA TYR A 113 3.63 16.76 25.51
C TYR A 113 3.16 17.77 26.56
N SER A 114 3.39 17.48 27.84
CA SER A 114 3.51 18.50 28.88
C SER A 114 4.84 19.25 28.68
N MET A 115 4.82 20.41 28.01
CA MET A 115 5.87 21.42 28.15
C MET A 115 5.23 22.74 28.56
N GLY A 116 5.54 23.14 29.79
CA GLY A 116 4.99 24.33 30.42
C GLY A 116 5.32 25.61 29.66
N GLY A 117 4.30 26.47 29.58
CA GLY A 117 4.45 27.92 29.63
C GLY A 117 5.09 28.60 28.41
N GLY A 118 4.24 29.01 27.47
CA GLY A 118 4.29 30.36 26.93
C GLY A 118 4.99 30.57 25.57
N GLN A 119 4.27 31.33 24.74
CA GLN A 119 4.66 32.03 23.52
C GLN A 119 4.62 31.27 22.17
N GLN A 120 3.56 31.63 21.46
CA GLN A 120 3.28 31.52 20.04
C GLN A 120 4.38 32.18 19.19
N LEU A 121 5.14 31.39 18.41
CA LEU A 121 6.07 31.89 17.38
C LEU A 121 6.10 30.96 16.17
N SER A 122 5.82 31.53 15.00
CA SER A 122 5.91 30.91 13.67
C SER A 122 7.29 30.35 13.36
N GLY A 123 7.37 29.14 12.81
CA GLY A 123 8.60 28.46 12.40
C GLY A 123 9.04 27.42 13.42
N HIS A 124 8.48 26.22 13.34
CA HIS A 124 8.61 25.20 14.39
C HIS A 124 9.77 24.24 14.09
N GLN A 125 10.96 24.55 14.60
CA GLN A 125 11.99 23.58 14.95
C GLN A 125 12.00 23.53 16.48
N TYR A 126 11.44 22.48 17.09
CA TYR A 126 11.45 22.32 18.54
C TYR A 126 12.56 21.36 18.98
N LEU A 127 13.37 21.84 19.93
CA LEU A 127 14.53 21.16 20.49
C LEU A 127 14.15 20.43 21.80
N LEU A 128 14.45 19.14 21.83
CA LEU A 128 14.65 18.17 22.92
C LEU A 128 14.41 18.64 24.38
N SER A 129 13.58 17.91 25.14
CA SER A 129 13.71 17.83 26.61
C SER A 129 13.37 16.44 27.20
N SER A 130 14.10 16.16 28.29
CA SER A 130 14.34 14.94 29.08
C SER A 130 13.36 13.77 29.07
N ALA A 131 13.97 12.58 28.94
CA ALA A 131 13.45 11.26 29.29
C ALA A 131 12.92 11.19 30.74
N ASN A 132 11.61 11.00 30.91
CA ASN A 132 10.96 10.19 31.96
C ASN A 132 9.43 10.41 32.06
N GLU A 133 8.72 10.67 30.95
CA GLU A 133 7.24 10.76 30.95
C GLU A 133 6.66 9.88 29.82
N PRO A 134 5.48 9.25 30.01
CA PRO A 134 4.85 8.35 29.03
C PRO A 134 4.24 9.08 27.80
N GLY A 135 4.70 10.29 27.48
CA GLY A 135 4.22 11.12 26.38
C GLY A 135 4.75 10.70 25.00
N VAL A 136 4.09 11.16 23.94
CA VAL A 136 4.48 11.00 22.53
C VAL A 136 5.55 12.04 22.19
N GLU A 137 6.78 11.65 21.87
CA GLU A 137 7.80 12.61 21.44
C GLU A 137 7.56 13.02 19.99
N LEU A 138 7.30 14.30 19.76
CA LEU A 138 6.80 14.81 18.48
C LEU A 138 7.88 15.58 17.72
N HIS A 139 8.22 15.12 16.52
CA HIS A 139 9.04 15.85 15.55
C HIS A 139 8.21 16.20 14.31
N LEU A 140 7.31 17.18 14.44
CA LEU A 140 6.59 17.68 13.27
C LEU A 140 7.55 18.40 12.34
N VAL A 141 7.52 18.00 11.08
CA VAL A 141 8.31 18.62 10.02
C VAL A 141 7.34 19.03 8.94
N ASP A 142 6.74 20.21 9.09
CA ASP A 142 5.85 20.76 8.07
C ASP A 142 6.70 21.21 6.88
N LEU A 143 6.90 20.31 5.93
CA LEU A 143 7.55 20.59 4.67
C LEU A 143 6.50 20.54 3.59
N LYS A 144 5.73 21.62 3.49
CA LYS A 144 5.04 21.92 2.23
C LYS A 144 6.10 22.25 1.18
N PRO A 145 6.42 21.29 0.32
CA PRO A 145 6.07 21.50 -1.08
C PRO A 145 5.52 20.24 -1.79
N ALA A 146 4.44 20.45 -2.53
CA ALA A 146 3.95 19.65 -3.66
C ALA A 146 3.40 18.22 -3.43
N GLY A 147 3.37 17.66 -2.21
CA GLY A 147 2.93 16.27 -1.96
C GLY A 147 2.01 16.01 -0.76
N GLY A 148 1.38 17.04 -0.17
CA GLY A 148 0.64 16.92 1.09
C GLY A 148 1.53 17.13 2.32
N SER A 149 0.93 17.37 3.49
CA SER A 149 1.68 17.52 4.74
C SER A 149 2.14 16.15 5.28
N TYR A 150 3.33 16.11 5.87
CA TYR A 150 3.84 14.92 6.56
C TYR A 150 4.48 15.29 7.89
N GLY A 151 4.75 14.30 8.73
CA GLY A 151 5.40 14.48 10.01
C GLY A 151 6.06 13.21 10.50
N LEU A 152 6.98 13.35 11.46
CA LEU A 152 7.62 12.22 12.13
C LEU A 152 7.28 12.25 13.62
N ILE A 153 6.77 11.16 14.15
CA ILE A 153 6.47 11.04 15.57
C ILE A 153 7.23 9.86 16.17
N ALA A 154 7.54 9.94 17.45
CA ALA A 154 8.14 8.86 18.23
C ALA A 154 7.16 8.48 19.36
N VAL A 155 6.66 7.26 19.31
CA VAL A 155 5.63 6.77 20.25
C VAL A 155 6.14 5.56 21.05
N GLU A 156 5.44 5.21 22.13
CA GLU A 156 5.64 3.89 22.74
C GLU A 156 5.36 2.77 21.71
N PRO A 157 6.21 1.73 21.62
CA PRO A 157 6.04 0.66 20.62
C PRO A 157 4.69 -0.05 20.69
N SER A 158 4.07 -0.11 21.87
CA SER A 158 2.75 -0.69 22.07
C SER A 158 1.61 0.14 21.46
N LEU A 159 1.81 1.44 21.27
CA LEU A 159 0.82 2.35 20.67
C LEU A 159 0.88 2.31 19.13
N ALA A 160 2.07 2.05 18.57
CA ALA A 160 2.33 2.15 17.13
C ALA A 160 1.32 1.39 16.24
N PRO A 161 0.93 0.13 16.54
CA PRO A 161 -0.04 -0.59 15.71
C PRO A 161 -1.45 -0.01 15.71
N SER A 162 -1.77 0.89 16.65
CA SER A 162 -3.11 1.47 16.84
C SER A 162 -3.17 2.97 16.60
N ILE A 163 -2.06 3.59 16.18
CA ILE A 163 -1.98 5.04 16.01
C ILE A 163 -2.94 5.54 14.91
N GLU A 164 -3.25 4.70 13.91
CA GLU A 164 -4.17 5.06 12.81
C GLU A 164 -5.54 5.51 13.33
N ALA A 165 -6.01 4.91 14.43
CA ALA A 165 -7.33 5.17 14.99
C ALA A 165 -7.46 6.61 15.50
N LEU A 166 -6.31 7.28 15.70
CA LEU A 166 -6.21 8.66 16.16
C LEU A 166 -5.98 9.67 15.04
N LEU A 167 -5.73 9.21 13.82
CA LEU A 167 -5.41 10.08 12.70
C LEU A 167 -6.67 10.65 12.05
N PRO A 168 -6.59 11.86 11.46
CA PRO A 168 -7.62 12.33 10.55
C PRO A 168 -7.79 11.38 9.36
N ARG A 169 -8.95 11.46 8.70
CA ARG A 169 -9.35 10.54 7.64
C ARG A 169 -8.34 10.43 6.49
N TYR A 170 -7.72 11.52 6.07
CA TYR A 170 -6.78 11.51 4.93
C TYR A 170 -5.33 11.31 5.37
N TRP A 171 -5.08 10.91 6.62
CA TRP A 171 -3.74 10.69 7.15
C TRP A 171 -3.46 9.21 7.37
N LYS A 172 -2.32 8.73 6.86
CA LYS A 172 -1.83 7.37 7.04
C LYS A 172 -0.58 7.33 7.92
N PRO A 173 -0.42 6.30 8.79
CA PRO A 173 0.83 6.04 9.47
C PRO A 173 1.69 5.02 8.70
N TYR A 174 3.00 5.24 8.72
CA TYR A 174 3.97 4.27 8.26
C TYR A 174 5.09 4.14 9.27
N ILE A 175 5.37 2.90 9.65
CA ILE A 175 6.33 2.64 10.71
C ILE A 175 7.71 2.50 10.10
N LEU A 176 8.64 3.30 10.63
CA LEU A 176 10.04 3.20 10.26
C LEU A 176 10.65 1.98 10.95
N PRO A 177 11.50 1.20 10.25
CA PRO A 177 12.33 0.18 10.89
C PRO A 177 13.10 0.75 12.09
N ASN A 178 13.35 -0.07 13.12
CA ASN A 178 14.13 0.36 14.29
C ASN A 178 15.60 0.62 13.99
N GLN A 179 16.09 0.13 12.85
CA GLN A 179 17.44 0.32 12.34
C GLN A 179 17.34 0.48 10.82
N PRO A 180 18.24 1.25 10.19
CA PRO A 180 18.25 1.34 8.74
C PRO A 180 18.49 -0.03 8.11
N THR A 181 17.93 -0.20 6.92
CA THR A 181 18.05 -1.38 6.07
C THR A 181 18.84 -1.04 4.81
N SER A 182 19.27 -2.07 4.09
CA SER A 182 19.82 -1.88 2.75
C SER A 182 18.71 -1.62 1.73
N TYR A 183 18.92 -0.65 0.85
CA TYR A 183 18.07 -0.43 -0.32
C TYR A 183 18.17 -1.61 -1.28
N LEU A 184 17.02 -2.15 -1.67
CA LEU A 184 16.90 -3.28 -2.59
C LEU A 184 16.22 -2.82 -3.89
N PRO A 185 16.99 -2.55 -4.96
CA PRO A 185 16.40 -2.27 -6.26
C PRO A 185 15.78 -3.55 -6.85
N VAL A 186 14.76 -3.39 -7.69
CA VAL A 186 14.24 -4.49 -8.51
C VAL A 186 15.37 -5.03 -9.40
N PRO A 187 15.71 -6.33 -9.33
CA PRO A 187 16.82 -6.89 -10.09
C PRO A 187 16.59 -6.76 -11.60
N LYS A 188 17.68 -6.48 -12.35
CA LYS A 188 17.63 -6.40 -13.82
C LYS A 188 16.96 -7.63 -14.46
N PRO A 189 17.21 -8.89 -14.05
CA PRO A 189 16.53 -10.04 -14.63
C PRO A 189 15.00 -10.00 -14.47
N ALA A 190 14.49 -9.47 -13.35
CA ALA A 190 13.05 -9.32 -13.14
C ALA A 190 12.46 -8.26 -14.08
N ILE A 191 13.17 -7.14 -14.28
CA ILE A 191 12.78 -6.09 -15.24
C ILE A 191 12.76 -6.66 -16.67
N GLU A 192 13.80 -7.37 -17.07
CA GLU A 192 13.88 -7.97 -18.42
C GLU A 192 12.82 -9.05 -18.64
N HIS A 193 12.41 -9.79 -17.59
CA HIS A 193 11.27 -10.70 -17.67
C HIS A 193 9.97 -9.96 -18.03
N VAL A 194 9.67 -8.83 -17.36
CA VAL A 194 8.47 -8.02 -17.65
C VAL A 194 8.55 -7.39 -19.05
N LYS A 195 9.73 -6.96 -19.50
CA LYS A 195 9.92 -6.49 -20.88
C LYS A 195 9.65 -7.58 -21.91
N GLY A 196 10.07 -8.82 -21.65
CA GLY A 196 9.72 -9.97 -22.49
C GLY A 196 8.21 -10.19 -22.58
N LEU A 197 7.48 -10.01 -21.48
CA LEU A 197 6.01 -10.03 -21.51
C LEU A 197 5.49 -8.91 -22.42
N LEU A 198 5.92 -7.66 -22.22
CA LEU A 198 5.50 -6.49 -23.01
C LEU A 198 5.65 -6.68 -24.52
N GLU A 199 6.70 -7.36 -24.97
CA GLU A 199 6.93 -7.67 -26.39
C GLU A 199 5.92 -8.66 -26.98
N THR A 200 5.30 -9.49 -26.14
CA THR A 200 4.40 -10.57 -26.57
C THR A 200 2.92 -10.24 -26.38
N VAL A 201 2.58 -9.26 -25.54
CA VAL A 201 1.20 -8.88 -25.26
C VAL A 201 0.47 -8.46 -26.53
N ARG A 202 -0.68 -9.09 -26.75
CA ARG A 202 -1.58 -8.85 -27.89
C ARG A 202 -2.99 -9.29 -27.53
N PHE A 203 -3.96 -8.80 -28.29
CA PHE A 203 -5.34 -9.26 -28.14
C PHE A 203 -5.43 -10.77 -28.39
N ASP A 204 -6.08 -11.46 -27.46
CA ASP A 204 -6.39 -12.87 -27.55
C ASP A 204 -7.91 -13.05 -27.29
N PRO A 205 -8.68 -13.64 -28.22
CA PRO A 205 -10.11 -13.84 -28.06
C PRO A 205 -10.47 -14.80 -26.92
N VAL A 206 -9.60 -15.77 -26.59
CA VAL A 206 -9.78 -16.68 -25.45
C VAL A 206 -9.64 -15.91 -24.16
N VAL A 207 -8.56 -15.11 -24.02
CA VAL A 207 -8.39 -14.24 -22.84
C VAL A 207 -9.55 -13.28 -22.71
N SER A 208 -10.00 -12.67 -23.81
CA SER A 208 -11.18 -11.80 -23.82
C SER A 208 -12.44 -12.50 -23.30
N SER A 209 -12.68 -13.75 -23.71
CA SER A 209 -13.80 -14.55 -23.19
C SER A 209 -13.66 -14.83 -21.69
N LEU A 210 -12.46 -15.22 -21.24
CA LEU A 210 -12.19 -15.54 -19.84
C LEU A 210 -12.41 -14.32 -18.94
N VAL A 211 -11.84 -13.17 -19.27
CA VAL A 211 -11.95 -11.98 -18.41
C VAL A 211 -13.38 -11.43 -18.36
N ASN A 212 -14.14 -11.56 -19.45
CA ASN A 212 -15.55 -11.14 -19.47
C ASN A 212 -16.49 -12.06 -18.68
N SER A 213 -16.02 -13.20 -18.17
CA SER A 213 -16.82 -14.11 -17.33
C SER A 213 -17.00 -13.62 -15.88
N ILE A 214 -16.26 -12.59 -15.46
CA ILE A 214 -16.38 -11.99 -14.13
C ILE A 214 -17.80 -11.42 -13.92
N SER A 215 -18.51 -11.95 -12.93
CA SER A 215 -19.93 -11.67 -12.68
C SER A 215 -20.14 -10.43 -11.79
N LEU A 216 -20.80 -9.40 -12.33
CA LEU A 216 -21.24 -8.24 -11.54
C LEU A 216 -22.23 -8.59 -10.43
N ASN A 217 -23.09 -9.57 -10.66
CA ASN A 217 -24.08 -9.98 -9.65
C ASN A 217 -23.37 -10.62 -8.46
N GLN A 218 -22.39 -11.48 -8.72
CA GLN A 218 -21.62 -12.09 -7.65
C GLN A 218 -20.77 -11.06 -6.89
N MET A 219 -20.13 -10.12 -7.60
CA MET A 219 -19.38 -9.02 -6.97
C MET A 219 -20.28 -8.18 -6.05
N ARG A 220 -21.53 -7.90 -6.47
CA ARG A 220 -22.51 -7.18 -5.64
C ARG A 220 -22.87 -7.96 -4.37
N ASP A 221 -23.10 -9.26 -4.48
CA ASP A 221 -23.44 -10.09 -3.34
C ASP A 221 -22.25 -10.20 -2.36
N ASP A 222 -21.04 -10.37 -2.91
CA ASP A 222 -19.81 -10.46 -2.12
C ASP A 222 -19.52 -9.17 -1.36
N ILE A 223 -19.62 -8.00 -2.01
CA ILE A 223 -19.31 -6.74 -1.33
C ILE A 223 -20.31 -6.45 -0.23
N ARG A 224 -21.59 -6.75 -0.45
CA ARG A 224 -22.63 -6.55 0.56
C ARG A 224 -22.49 -7.52 1.73
N TRP A 225 -21.97 -8.73 1.50
CA TRP A 225 -21.61 -9.64 2.58
C TRP A 225 -20.42 -9.10 3.37
N LEU A 226 -19.35 -8.69 2.67
CA LEU A 226 -18.09 -8.26 3.26
C LEU A 226 -18.23 -6.98 4.10
N THR A 227 -19.07 -6.05 3.66
CA THR A 227 -19.43 -4.79 4.35
C THR A 227 -20.50 -4.97 5.44
N GLY A 228 -21.17 -6.12 5.48
CA GLY A 228 -22.31 -6.38 6.35
C GLY A 228 -23.63 -5.75 5.91
N GLU A 229 -23.69 -5.12 4.71
CA GLU A 229 -24.90 -4.49 4.15
C GLU A 229 -26.04 -5.48 3.83
N ASP A 230 -25.75 -6.76 3.68
CA ASP A 230 -26.78 -7.80 3.48
C ASP A 230 -27.31 -8.40 4.80
N GLY A 231 -26.70 -8.05 5.94
CA GLY A 231 -27.05 -8.55 7.27
C GLY A 231 -26.71 -10.02 7.53
N LYS A 232 -26.02 -10.72 6.62
CA LYS A 232 -25.72 -12.16 6.74
C LYS A 232 -24.38 -12.45 7.39
N SER A 233 -23.38 -11.59 7.19
CA SER A 233 -22.02 -11.80 7.72
C SER A 233 -21.90 -11.49 9.22
N GLY A 234 -22.77 -10.60 9.74
CA GLY A 234 -22.65 -10.04 11.09
C GLY A 234 -21.44 -9.11 11.28
N ILE A 235 -20.72 -8.78 10.21
CA ILE A 235 -19.55 -7.90 10.25
C ILE A 235 -20.02 -6.45 10.47
N ILE A 236 -19.49 -5.82 11.51
CA ILE A 236 -19.63 -4.38 11.77
C ILE A 236 -18.38 -3.63 11.29
N SER A 237 -17.23 -4.31 11.35
CA SER A 237 -15.91 -3.74 11.10
C SER A 237 -14.95 -4.83 10.64
N ARG A 238 -14.17 -4.54 9.60
CA ARG A 238 -13.02 -5.36 9.23
C ARG A 238 -11.69 -4.77 9.68
N HIS A 239 -11.70 -3.77 10.57
CA HIS A 239 -10.49 -3.28 11.23
C HIS A 239 -9.64 -4.45 11.74
N SER A 240 -8.33 -4.43 11.54
CA SER A 240 -7.46 -5.61 11.74
C SER A 240 -7.52 -6.25 13.14
N PHE A 241 -7.87 -5.47 14.17
CA PHE A 241 -8.06 -5.98 15.53
C PHE A 241 -9.47 -6.50 15.81
N ALA A 242 -10.46 -6.18 14.98
CA ALA A 242 -11.85 -6.53 15.17
C ALA A 242 -12.14 -7.99 14.82
N GLU A 243 -13.16 -8.57 15.47
CA GLU A 243 -13.60 -9.94 15.18
C GLU A 243 -14.13 -10.09 13.75
N GLY A 244 -14.79 -9.05 13.22
CA GLY A 244 -15.31 -9.06 11.84
C GLY A 244 -14.21 -9.23 10.79
N SER A 245 -12.98 -8.79 11.06
CA SER A 245 -11.83 -9.02 10.20
C SER A 245 -11.46 -10.52 10.15
N ARG A 246 -11.52 -11.24 11.27
CA ARG A 246 -11.31 -12.70 11.32
C ARG A 246 -12.44 -13.47 10.64
N VAL A 247 -13.67 -13.00 10.77
CA VAL A 247 -14.82 -13.55 10.04
C VAL A 247 -14.61 -13.40 8.54
N ALA A 248 -14.19 -12.22 8.08
CA ALA A 248 -13.84 -11.97 6.68
C ALA A 248 -12.69 -12.87 6.21
N ALA A 249 -11.61 -13.01 6.98
CA ALA A 249 -10.46 -13.84 6.61
C ALA A 249 -10.85 -15.32 6.38
N ASN A 250 -11.63 -15.89 7.30
CA ASN A 250 -12.13 -17.26 7.16
C ASN A 250 -13.06 -17.41 5.95
N TRP A 251 -13.96 -16.45 5.75
CA TRP A 251 -14.85 -16.47 4.60
C TRP A 251 -14.10 -16.38 3.27
N LEU A 252 -13.12 -15.47 3.16
CA LEU A 252 -12.28 -15.34 1.98
C LEU A 252 -11.53 -16.64 1.69
N LYS A 253 -10.90 -17.24 2.71
CA LYS A 253 -10.24 -18.55 2.58
C LYS A 253 -11.17 -19.59 1.96
N GLU A 254 -12.36 -19.75 2.52
CA GLU A 254 -13.33 -20.73 2.00
C GLU A 254 -13.74 -20.42 0.56
N ARG A 255 -14.04 -19.15 0.23
CA ARG A 255 -14.46 -18.76 -1.13
C ARG A 255 -13.35 -18.99 -2.15
N PHE A 256 -12.08 -18.79 -1.79
CA PHE A 256 -10.96 -19.12 -2.66
C PHE A 256 -10.76 -20.64 -2.78
N GLU A 257 -10.88 -21.41 -1.70
CA GLU A 257 -10.75 -22.88 -1.77
C GLU A 257 -11.85 -23.54 -2.63
N GLU A 258 -13.06 -22.98 -2.64
CA GLU A 258 -14.14 -23.39 -3.54
C GLU A 258 -13.78 -23.26 -5.03
N THR A 259 -12.77 -22.45 -5.36
CA THR A 259 -12.28 -22.25 -6.73
C THR A 259 -11.11 -23.15 -7.11
N GLY A 260 -10.70 -24.05 -6.21
CA GLY A 260 -9.57 -24.97 -6.42
C GLY A 260 -8.21 -24.44 -5.94
N ALA A 261 -8.17 -23.27 -5.30
CA ALA A 261 -6.95 -22.77 -4.66
C ALA A 261 -6.64 -23.55 -3.37
N THR A 262 -5.36 -23.65 -3.02
CA THR A 262 -4.92 -24.08 -1.69
C THR A 262 -4.59 -22.85 -0.86
N CYS A 263 -5.25 -22.67 0.30
CA CYS A 263 -5.16 -21.45 1.08
C CYS A 263 -4.58 -21.65 2.48
N GLU A 264 -3.82 -20.66 2.95
CA GLU A 264 -3.28 -20.56 4.31
C GLU A 264 -3.69 -19.22 4.94
N LEU A 265 -4.18 -19.26 6.18
CA LEU A 265 -4.23 -18.06 7.02
C LEU A 265 -2.85 -17.88 7.64
N LYS A 266 -2.20 -16.75 7.37
CA LYS A 266 -0.86 -16.43 7.84
C LYS A 266 -0.87 -15.36 8.92
N PRO A 267 -0.80 -15.74 10.21
CA PRO A 267 -0.57 -14.80 11.29
C PRO A 267 0.82 -14.15 11.13
N PHE A 268 0.89 -12.83 11.25
CA PHE A 268 2.15 -12.09 11.19
C PHE A 268 2.44 -11.30 12.47
N MET A 269 1.41 -10.97 13.26
CA MET A 269 1.53 -10.26 14.53
C MET A 269 0.37 -10.61 15.45
N SER A 270 0.64 -10.72 16.75
CA SER A 270 -0.39 -10.98 17.75
C SER A 270 -1.43 -9.85 17.76
N GLY A 271 -2.71 -10.21 17.89
CA GLY A 271 -3.83 -9.26 17.89
C GLY A 271 -4.38 -8.92 16.51
N PHE A 272 -3.57 -8.97 15.44
CA PHE A 272 -4.04 -8.77 14.07
C PHE A 272 -4.83 -9.99 13.55
N ALA A 273 -5.74 -9.73 12.61
CA ALA A 273 -6.26 -10.76 11.73
C ALA A 273 -5.16 -11.26 10.77
N PRO A 274 -5.19 -12.53 10.33
CA PRO A 274 -4.13 -13.11 9.52
C PRO A 274 -4.21 -12.66 8.05
N ASN A 275 -3.12 -12.68 7.30
CA ASN A 275 -3.23 -12.61 5.84
C ASN A 275 -3.93 -13.86 5.30
N VAL A 276 -4.67 -13.74 4.20
CA VAL A 276 -5.25 -14.88 3.47
C VAL A 276 -4.43 -15.08 2.20
N ALA A 277 -3.59 -16.11 2.16
CA ALA A 277 -2.74 -16.41 1.00
C ALA A 277 -3.23 -17.68 0.31
N CYS A 278 -3.67 -17.56 -0.95
CA CYS A 278 -4.27 -18.64 -1.71
C CYS A 278 -3.51 -18.90 -3.00
N LYS A 279 -3.13 -20.15 -3.24
CA LYS A 279 -2.25 -20.56 -4.34
C LYS A 279 -2.94 -21.52 -5.30
N TYR A 280 -2.79 -21.28 -6.60
CA TYR A 280 -2.97 -22.26 -7.66
C TYR A 280 -1.58 -22.74 -8.10
N SER A 281 -1.35 -24.05 -8.01
CA SER A 281 -0.08 -24.66 -8.41
C SER A 281 0.08 -24.65 -9.93
N ALA A 282 1.33 -24.46 -10.37
CA ALA A 282 1.66 -24.57 -11.80
C ALA A 282 1.41 -25.99 -12.33
N SER A 283 1.02 -26.11 -13.59
CA SER A 283 0.91 -27.37 -14.35
C SER A 283 2.27 -27.93 -14.78
N VAL A 284 3.32 -27.11 -14.71
CA VAL A 284 4.71 -27.48 -15.06
C VAL A 284 5.65 -27.24 -13.89
N ASP A 285 6.83 -27.88 -13.91
CA ASP A 285 7.85 -27.69 -12.88
C ASP A 285 8.48 -26.29 -12.99
N THR A 286 8.05 -25.38 -12.10
CA THR A 286 8.55 -24.01 -12.03
C THR A 286 8.38 -23.41 -10.62
N THR A 287 9.28 -22.50 -10.27
CA THR A 287 9.18 -21.68 -9.06
C THR A 287 8.56 -20.31 -9.32
N SER A 288 8.37 -19.92 -10.59
CA SER A 288 7.79 -18.64 -10.97
C SER A 288 6.38 -18.50 -10.40
N THR A 289 6.10 -17.32 -9.85
CA THR A 289 4.82 -16.98 -9.22
C THR A 289 4.35 -15.61 -9.69
N VAL A 290 3.10 -15.53 -10.15
CA VAL A 290 2.41 -14.26 -10.40
C VAL A 290 1.45 -14.00 -9.25
N LEU A 291 1.53 -12.82 -8.64
CA LEU A 291 0.75 -12.46 -7.46
C LEU A 291 -0.21 -11.31 -7.78
N ILE A 292 -1.49 -11.49 -7.45
CA ILE A 292 -2.46 -10.41 -7.36
C ILE A 292 -2.90 -10.30 -5.90
N SER A 293 -2.96 -9.09 -5.37
CA SER A 293 -3.44 -8.86 -4.00
C SER A 293 -4.43 -7.72 -3.89
N GLY A 294 -5.10 -7.69 -2.74
CA GLY A 294 -5.77 -6.52 -2.18
C GLY A 294 -5.68 -6.59 -0.65
N HIS A 295 -6.25 -5.64 0.07
CA HIS A 295 -6.41 -5.78 1.52
C HIS A 295 -7.88 -5.91 1.89
N TYR A 296 -8.13 -6.69 2.94
CA TYR A 296 -9.50 -6.94 3.40
C TYR A 296 -9.79 -6.26 4.74
N ASP A 297 -8.77 -5.74 5.43
CA ASP A 297 -9.01 -4.84 6.55
C ASP A 297 -9.53 -3.48 6.08
N SER A 298 -10.07 -2.71 7.02
CA SER A 298 -10.75 -1.45 6.71
C SER A 298 -10.64 -0.49 7.88
N ARG A 299 -10.63 0.81 7.57
CA ARG A 299 -10.71 1.88 8.56
C ARG A 299 -12.05 2.62 8.53
N GLY A 300 -12.50 3.04 9.71
CA GLY A 300 -13.75 3.78 9.89
C GLY A 300 -13.49 5.24 10.27
N SER A 301 -14.57 6.02 10.45
CA SER A 301 -14.44 7.39 10.95
C SER A 301 -13.79 7.41 12.34
N PHE A 302 -13.06 8.49 12.64
CA PHE A 302 -12.45 8.71 13.95
C PHE A 302 -13.45 8.47 15.09
N GLY A 303 -13.07 7.63 16.06
CA GLY A 303 -13.89 7.26 17.22
C GLY A 303 -15.06 6.31 16.94
N SER A 304 -15.23 5.86 15.69
CA SER A 304 -16.27 4.90 15.30
C SER A 304 -15.71 3.48 15.25
N GLN A 305 -16.43 2.53 15.82
CA GLN A 305 -16.11 1.11 15.65
C GLN A 305 -16.57 0.59 14.28
N ARG A 306 -17.46 1.30 13.57
CA ARG A 306 -18.01 0.86 12.29
C ARG A 306 -17.04 1.18 11.16
N ALA A 307 -16.49 0.15 10.52
CA ALA A 307 -15.60 0.28 9.36
C ALA A 307 -16.05 -0.72 8.29
N PRO A 308 -17.00 -0.36 7.42
CA PRO A 308 -17.50 -1.26 6.41
C PRO A 308 -16.55 -1.39 5.21
N GLY A 309 -15.75 -0.38 4.87
CA GLY A 309 -14.72 -0.45 3.82
C GLY A 309 -15.22 -0.99 2.48
N GLY A 310 -16.34 -0.48 1.95
CA GLY A 310 -16.93 -0.95 0.70
C GLY A 310 -16.03 -0.72 -0.52
N ASN A 311 -15.40 0.45 -0.59
CA ASN A 311 -14.42 0.77 -1.61
C ASN A 311 -13.01 0.45 -1.16
N ASP A 312 -12.68 0.79 0.10
CA ASP A 312 -11.35 0.70 0.69
C ASP A 312 -11.26 -0.41 1.78
N ASP A 313 -10.77 -1.60 1.47
CA ASP A 313 -10.53 -2.17 0.12
C ASP A 313 -11.43 -3.38 -0.16
N GLY A 314 -12.72 -3.24 0.19
CA GLY A 314 -13.72 -4.21 -0.21
C GLY A 314 -13.76 -4.39 -1.73
N SER A 315 -13.51 -3.33 -2.51
CA SER A 315 -13.56 -3.36 -3.97
C SER A 315 -12.43 -4.18 -4.60
N GLY A 316 -11.18 -4.05 -4.13
CA GLY A 316 -10.07 -4.90 -4.52
C GLY A 316 -10.26 -6.34 -4.07
N THR A 317 -10.70 -6.54 -2.82
CA THR A 317 -11.00 -7.88 -2.29
C THR A 317 -12.03 -8.64 -3.12
N VAL A 318 -13.15 -8.00 -3.54
CA VAL A 318 -14.14 -8.67 -4.40
C VAL A 318 -13.68 -8.82 -5.85
N ALA A 319 -12.76 -7.98 -6.32
CA ALA A 319 -12.09 -8.20 -7.61
C ALA A 319 -11.30 -9.50 -7.60
N LEU A 320 -10.51 -9.79 -6.55
CA LEU A 320 -9.80 -11.07 -6.40
C LEU A 320 -10.76 -12.26 -6.41
N LEU A 321 -11.89 -12.20 -5.69
CA LEU A 321 -12.91 -13.25 -5.70
C LEU A 321 -13.54 -13.44 -7.08
N GLY A 322 -13.73 -12.35 -7.83
CA GLY A 322 -14.19 -12.40 -9.22
C GLY A 322 -13.22 -13.15 -10.13
N ILE A 323 -11.92 -12.87 -9.99
CA ILE A 323 -10.84 -13.55 -10.71
C ILE A 323 -10.81 -15.04 -10.36
N ALA A 324 -10.81 -15.38 -9.06
CA ALA A 324 -10.79 -16.75 -8.58
C ALA A 324 -11.95 -17.59 -9.16
N ARG A 325 -13.17 -17.04 -9.16
CA ARG A 325 -14.33 -17.74 -9.73
C ARG A 325 -14.26 -17.88 -11.25
N ALA A 326 -13.71 -16.90 -11.94
CA ALA A 326 -13.50 -16.99 -13.38
C ALA A 326 -12.50 -18.11 -13.74
N VAL A 327 -11.42 -18.25 -12.97
CA VAL A 327 -10.45 -19.37 -13.07
C VAL A 327 -11.13 -20.72 -12.89
N ALA A 328 -11.92 -20.87 -11.82
CA ALA A 328 -12.64 -22.11 -11.54
C ALA A 328 -13.66 -22.46 -12.63
N HIS A 329 -14.42 -21.46 -13.11
CA HIS A 329 -15.46 -21.68 -14.11
C HIS A 329 -14.89 -22.13 -15.46
N SER A 330 -13.71 -21.64 -15.84
CA SER A 330 -13.06 -22.06 -17.08
C SER A 330 -12.36 -23.42 -16.98
N GLY A 331 -12.05 -23.90 -15.76
CA GLY A 331 -11.27 -25.12 -15.53
C GLY A 331 -9.83 -25.02 -16.03
N LEU A 332 -9.29 -23.81 -16.19
CA LEU A 332 -7.95 -23.60 -16.72
C LEU A 332 -6.89 -23.98 -15.68
N THR A 333 -5.70 -24.32 -16.15
CA THR A 333 -4.51 -24.48 -15.31
C THR A 333 -3.45 -23.47 -15.71
N PHE A 334 -2.62 -23.04 -14.77
CA PHE A 334 -1.56 -22.06 -15.02
C PHE A 334 -0.21 -22.73 -15.24
N ARG A 335 0.61 -22.19 -16.15
CA ARG A 335 1.99 -22.65 -16.35
C ARG A 335 2.98 -22.05 -15.35
N SER A 336 2.56 -21.06 -14.56
CA SER A 336 3.27 -20.53 -13.40
C SER A 336 2.41 -20.69 -12.16
N ASN A 337 3.01 -20.62 -10.98
CA ASN A 337 2.21 -20.53 -9.77
C ASN A 337 1.45 -19.20 -9.80
N VAL A 338 0.22 -19.22 -9.29
CA VAL A 338 -0.59 -17.99 -9.13
C VAL A 338 -0.97 -17.87 -7.68
N GLU A 339 -0.73 -16.70 -7.11
CA GLU A 339 -1.16 -16.37 -5.75
C GLU A 339 -2.17 -15.23 -5.77
N LEU A 340 -3.31 -15.45 -5.10
CA LEU A 340 -4.26 -14.41 -4.74
C LEU A 340 -4.13 -14.19 -3.24
N VAL A 341 -3.75 -12.99 -2.84
CA VAL A 341 -3.47 -12.69 -1.42
C VAL A 341 -4.33 -11.52 -0.96
N ALA A 342 -5.12 -11.73 0.09
CA ALA A 342 -5.83 -10.66 0.78
C ALA A 342 -5.09 -10.33 2.09
N PHE A 343 -4.53 -9.12 2.17
CA PHE A 343 -3.75 -8.67 3.33
C PHE A 343 -4.64 -8.10 4.44
N ALA A 344 -4.18 -8.26 5.68
CA ALA A 344 -4.64 -7.46 6.80
C ALA A 344 -3.53 -6.51 7.24
N GLY A 345 -3.87 -5.44 7.95
CA GLY A 345 -2.89 -4.52 8.49
C GLY A 345 -2.39 -3.48 7.50
N GLU A 346 -3.04 -3.30 6.34
CA GLU A 346 -2.70 -2.24 5.38
C GLU A 346 -2.84 -0.88 6.09
N GLU A 347 -4.00 -0.68 6.71
CA GLU A 347 -4.43 0.59 7.29
C GLU A 347 -3.62 1.02 8.51
N GLN A 348 -2.96 0.05 9.15
CA GLN A 348 -2.05 0.28 10.28
C GLN A 348 -0.60 0.51 9.84
N GLY A 349 -0.32 0.56 8.53
CA GLY A 349 1.01 0.85 7.97
C GLY A 349 1.67 -0.34 7.26
N LEU A 350 0.87 -1.11 6.50
CA LEU A 350 1.30 -2.22 5.64
C LEU A 350 1.88 -3.43 6.41
N TYR A 351 1.39 -3.70 7.62
CA TYR A 351 1.98 -4.72 8.49
C TYR A 351 1.93 -6.13 7.90
N GLY A 352 0.77 -6.54 7.36
CA GLY A 352 0.60 -7.87 6.81
C GLY A 352 1.41 -8.10 5.56
N SER A 353 1.36 -7.17 4.61
CA SER A 353 2.14 -7.24 3.37
C SER A 353 3.64 -7.15 3.61
N LYS A 354 4.12 -6.30 4.53
CA LYS A 354 5.54 -6.23 4.91
C LYS A 354 6.03 -7.55 5.51
N ALA A 355 5.22 -8.20 6.32
CA ALA A 355 5.56 -9.51 6.86
C ALA A 355 5.62 -10.58 5.76
N TYR A 356 4.63 -10.61 4.87
CA TYR A 356 4.57 -11.58 3.77
C TYR A 356 5.69 -11.39 2.75
N ALA A 357 5.92 -10.16 2.28
CA ALA A 357 6.97 -9.86 1.32
C ALA A 357 8.37 -10.19 1.87
N ARG A 358 8.62 -9.93 3.17
CA ARG A 358 9.85 -10.34 3.85
C ARG A 358 9.98 -11.86 3.93
N GLU A 359 8.93 -12.58 4.32
CA GLU A 359 8.91 -14.05 4.33
C GLU A 359 9.23 -14.61 2.94
N MET A 360 8.63 -14.05 1.88
CA MET A 360 8.88 -14.46 0.50
C MET A 360 10.34 -14.20 0.11
N ARG A 361 10.90 -13.06 0.49
CA ARG A 361 12.31 -12.72 0.24
C ARG A 361 13.26 -13.67 0.96
N GLU A 362 12.98 -13.99 2.23
CA GLU A 362 13.77 -14.94 3.04
C GLU A 362 13.75 -16.37 2.47
N LYS A 363 12.66 -16.73 1.77
CA LYS A 363 12.51 -18.01 1.07
C LYS A 363 13.06 -18.00 -0.36
N ASP A 364 13.69 -16.91 -0.79
CA ASP A 364 14.12 -16.69 -2.18
C ASP A 364 13.00 -16.96 -3.20
N ALA A 365 11.76 -16.58 -2.85
CA ALA A 365 10.59 -16.79 -3.72
C ALA A 365 10.73 -16.01 -5.03
N ASN A 366 10.37 -16.66 -6.15
CA ASN A 366 10.45 -16.10 -7.48
C ASN A 366 9.11 -15.46 -7.91
N ILE A 367 8.77 -14.31 -7.33
CA ILE A 367 7.59 -13.52 -7.71
C ILE A 367 7.96 -12.66 -8.93
N THR A 368 7.40 -13.00 -10.09
CA THR A 368 7.77 -12.40 -11.38
C THR A 368 6.99 -11.13 -11.69
N VAL A 369 5.73 -11.06 -11.25
CA VAL A 369 4.85 -9.90 -11.35
C VAL A 369 3.97 -9.86 -10.11
N MET A 370 3.86 -8.69 -9.48
CA MET A 370 2.93 -8.44 -8.39
C MET A 370 2.04 -7.23 -8.68
N ILE A 371 0.71 -7.38 -8.52
CA ILE A 371 -0.26 -6.30 -8.73
C ILE A 371 -1.14 -6.18 -7.49
N GLN A 372 -1.16 -5.00 -6.87
CA GLN A 372 -2.10 -4.66 -5.81
C GLN A 372 -3.33 -3.98 -6.41
N ALA A 373 -4.51 -4.47 -6.07
CA ALA A 373 -5.76 -3.74 -6.14
C ALA A 373 -6.00 -3.06 -4.80
N ASP A 374 -6.22 -1.74 -4.82
CA ASP A 374 -6.64 -1.00 -3.63
C ASP A 374 -7.47 0.19 -4.12
N MET A 375 -8.74 0.21 -3.70
CA MET A 375 -9.80 1.14 -4.13
C MET A 375 -9.98 1.13 -5.66
N LEU A 376 -10.99 0.40 -6.12
CA LEU A 376 -11.31 0.21 -7.54
C LEU A 376 -12.65 0.85 -7.94
N GLY A 377 -13.42 1.32 -6.97
CA GLY A 377 -14.86 1.48 -7.10
C GLY A 377 -15.38 2.88 -7.26
N TYR A 378 -14.59 3.93 -7.05
CA TYR A 378 -15.10 5.30 -7.08
C TYR A 378 -14.62 6.12 -8.27
N HIS A 379 -15.53 6.89 -8.84
CA HIS A 379 -15.19 8.00 -9.73
C HIS A 379 -16.13 9.18 -9.44
N ALA A 380 -15.64 10.41 -9.59
CA ALA A 380 -16.46 11.58 -9.32
C ALA A 380 -17.60 11.72 -10.36
N PRO A 381 -18.73 12.38 -10.01
CA PRO A 381 -19.81 12.61 -10.96
C PRO A 381 -19.33 13.29 -12.25
N GLY A 382 -19.61 12.66 -13.39
CA GLY A 382 -19.22 13.17 -14.71
C GLY A 382 -17.82 12.75 -15.17
N GLU A 383 -17.02 12.10 -14.32
CA GLU A 383 -15.78 11.45 -14.75
C GLU A 383 -16.08 10.11 -15.43
N PRO A 384 -15.32 9.73 -16.47
CA PRO A 384 -15.37 8.37 -17.01
C PRO A 384 -14.78 7.38 -16.00
N PRO A 385 -15.03 6.07 -16.17
CA PRO A 385 -14.34 5.07 -15.38
C PRO A 385 -12.83 5.11 -15.69
N GLN A 386 -12.02 4.92 -14.66
CA GLN A 386 -10.58 5.18 -14.72
C GLN A 386 -9.75 4.04 -14.14
N LEU A 387 -8.45 4.08 -14.44
CA LEU A 387 -7.43 3.24 -13.80
C LEU A 387 -6.19 4.10 -13.54
N GLY A 388 -5.89 4.32 -12.28
CA GLY A 388 -4.67 4.97 -11.80
C GLY A 388 -3.53 3.98 -11.58
N LEU A 389 -2.35 4.31 -12.09
CA LEU A 389 -1.09 3.62 -11.83
C LEU A 389 -0.19 4.48 -10.94
N PRO A 390 0.63 3.91 -10.05
CA PRO A 390 1.39 4.70 -9.07
C PRO A 390 2.42 5.62 -9.75
N MET A 391 2.49 6.88 -9.30
CA MET A 391 3.48 7.85 -9.81
C MET A 391 4.90 7.62 -9.28
N TYR A 392 5.04 7.12 -8.04
CA TYR A 392 6.32 7.04 -7.34
C TYR A 392 6.76 5.59 -7.10
N ILE A 393 6.04 4.85 -6.27
CA ILE A 393 6.47 3.54 -5.79
C ILE A 393 5.90 2.45 -6.70
N GLY A 394 6.77 1.74 -7.42
CA GLY A 394 6.38 0.66 -8.33
C GLY A 394 7.37 0.51 -9.48
N THR A 395 7.26 -0.62 -10.18
CA THR A 395 8.07 -0.94 -11.35
C THR A 395 7.40 -0.41 -12.61
N PRO A 396 8.00 0.56 -13.33
CA PRO A 396 7.38 1.18 -14.50
C PRO A 396 6.99 0.18 -15.61
N GLU A 397 7.78 -0.86 -15.80
CA GLU A 397 7.49 -1.91 -16.78
C GLU A 397 6.23 -2.72 -16.42
N VAL A 398 5.98 -2.96 -15.13
CA VAL A 398 4.75 -3.64 -14.68
C VAL A 398 3.54 -2.72 -14.84
N ALA A 399 3.69 -1.43 -14.52
CA ALA A 399 2.66 -0.42 -14.76
C ALA A 399 2.32 -0.30 -16.26
N GLN A 400 3.33 -0.33 -17.14
CA GLN A 400 3.13 -0.34 -18.59
C GLN A 400 2.41 -1.61 -19.06
N LEU A 401 2.75 -2.77 -18.49
CA LEU A 401 2.09 -4.03 -18.80
C LEU A 401 0.59 -3.96 -18.47
N VAL A 402 0.24 -3.46 -17.29
CA VAL A 402 -1.15 -3.24 -16.86
C VAL A 402 -1.86 -2.22 -17.76
N SER A 403 -1.20 -1.12 -18.12
CA SER A 403 -1.75 -0.12 -19.07
C SER A 403 -2.08 -0.73 -20.43
N ASN A 404 -1.17 -1.55 -20.99
CA ASN A 404 -1.41 -2.25 -22.25
C ASN A 404 -2.57 -3.25 -22.14
N MET A 405 -2.69 -3.96 -21.01
CA MET A 405 -3.83 -4.86 -20.76
C MET A 405 -5.15 -4.12 -20.68
N SER A 406 -5.17 -2.94 -20.07
CA SER A 406 -6.34 -2.06 -20.04
C SER A 406 -6.76 -1.66 -21.46
N ALA A 407 -5.82 -1.18 -22.28
CA ALA A 407 -6.12 -0.79 -23.66
C ALA A 407 -6.67 -1.95 -24.53
N ILE A 408 -6.30 -3.20 -24.23
CA ILE A 408 -6.73 -4.38 -24.98
C ILE A 408 -8.07 -4.93 -24.47
N TYR A 409 -8.23 -5.08 -23.15
CA TYR A 409 -9.34 -5.85 -22.56
C TYR A 409 -10.39 -4.99 -21.85
N SER A 410 -10.07 -3.75 -21.50
CA SER A 410 -10.99 -2.78 -20.87
C SER A 410 -10.77 -1.35 -21.44
N PRO A 411 -10.89 -1.14 -22.77
CA PRO A 411 -10.60 0.15 -23.41
C PRO A 411 -11.53 1.29 -22.99
N GLU A 412 -12.61 0.98 -22.25
CA GLU A 412 -13.47 1.96 -21.60
C GLU A 412 -12.79 2.72 -20.46
N LEU A 413 -11.71 2.17 -19.87
CA LEU A 413 -11.00 2.80 -18.76
C LEU A 413 -10.05 3.89 -19.26
N THR A 414 -10.17 5.09 -18.67
CA THR A 414 -9.15 6.14 -18.85
C THR A 414 -7.97 5.86 -17.92
N VAL A 415 -6.84 5.45 -18.50
CA VAL A 415 -5.62 5.11 -17.76
C VAL A 415 -4.74 6.35 -17.56
N GLY A 416 -4.21 6.52 -16.36
CA GLY A 416 -3.22 7.55 -16.06
C GLY A 416 -2.46 7.28 -14.78
N TYR A 417 -1.77 8.29 -14.26
CA TYR A 417 -1.01 8.16 -13.02
C TYR A 417 -1.80 8.73 -11.84
N THR A 418 -1.66 8.08 -10.69
CA THR A 418 -2.22 8.51 -9.42
C THR A 418 -1.12 8.94 -8.46
N ALA A 419 -1.40 9.99 -7.69
CA ALA A 419 -0.62 10.40 -6.53
C ALA A 419 -1.15 9.78 -5.23
N ALA A 420 -2.27 9.05 -5.29
CA ALA A 420 -2.73 8.22 -4.18
C ALA A 420 -1.63 7.20 -3.88
N CYS A 421 -1.00 7.37 -2.73
CA CYS A 421 0.13 6.58 -2.31
C CYS A 421 0.01 6.32 -0.80
N CYS A 422 0.29 5.12 -0.34
CA CYS A 422 0.57 3.90 -1.09
C CYS A 422 -0.15 2.73 -0.42
N SER A 423 0.06 1.53 -0.95
CA SER A 423 -0.61 0.29 -0.57
C SER A 423 0.37 -0.88 -0.59
N ASP A 424 -0.11 -2.11 -0.43
CA ASP A 424 0.71 -3.30 -0.20
C ASP A 424 1.78 -3.58 -1.27
N HIS A 425 1.60 -3.12 -2.52
CA HIS A 425 2.61 -3.22 -3.58
C HIS A 425 3.97 -2.63 -3.19
N GLN A 426 3.97 -1.60 -2.33
CA GLN A 426 5.18 -1.00 -1.79
C GLN A 426 6.00 -2.03 -1.01
N SER A 427 5.35 -2.90 -0.24
CA SER A 427 6.03 -3.90 0.57
C SER A 427 6.82 -4.88 -0.29
N PHE A 428 6.29 -5.21 -1.48
CA PHE A 428 6.98 -6.05 -2.46
C PHE A 428 8.10 -5.29 -3.19
N HIS A 429 7.84 -4.04 -3.58
CA HIS A 429 8.84 -3.19 -4.24
C HIS A 429 10.07 -2.98 -3.36
N GLU A 430 9.87 -2.73 -2.06
CA GLU A 430 10.95 -2.57 -1.07
C GLU A 430 11.74 -3.86 -0.82
N GLN A 431 11.21 -5.03 -1.19
CA GLN A 431 11.91 -6.32 -1.16
C GLN A 431 12.53 -6.69 -2.52
N GLY A 432 12.51 -5.78 -3.50
CA GLY A 432 13.10 -5.97 -4.82
C GLY A 432 12.21 -6.75 -5.80
N TYR A 433 10.92 -6.93 -5.52
CA TYR A 433 10.00 -7.55 -6.46
C TYR A 433 9.44 -6.55 -7.46
N ALA A 434 9.22 -7.00 -8.70
CA ALA A 434 8.58 -6.19 -9.73
C ALA A 434 7.09 -6.06 -9.41
N SER A 435 6.65 -4.89 -8.93
CA SER A 435 5.29 -4.67 -8.44
C SER A 435 4.64 -3.37 -8.93
N THR A 436 3.32 -3.34 -8.96
CA THR A 436 2.53 -2.10 -9.21
C THR A 436 1.20 -2.12 -8.46
N GLN A 437 0.47 -1.01 -8.52
CA GLN A 437 -0.90 -0.87 -8.02
C GLN A 437 -1.85 -0.51 -9.16
N VAL A 438 -3.09 -0.98 -9.06
CA VAL A 438 -4.24 -0.42 -9.78
C VAL A 438 -5.16 0.28 -8.79
N PHE A 439 -5.51 1.51 -9.12
CA PHE A 439 -6.36 2.40 -8.33
C PHE A 439 -7.51 2.91 -9.21
N GLU A 440 -8.61 3.34 -8.60
CA GLU A 440 -9.85 3.75 -9.26
C GLU A 440 -9.77 5.01 -10.13
N ARG A 441 -8.77 5.89 -9.92
CA ARG A 441 -8.73 7.22 -10.54
C ARG A 441 -7.34 7.61 -11.02
N ALA A 442 -7.26 8.23 -12.20
CA ALA A 442 -6.04 8.86 -12.71
C ALA A 442 -5.88 10.26 -12.11
N GLY A 443 -5.58 10.33 -10.82
CA GLY A 443 -5.51 11.58 -10.07
C GLY A 443 -5.45 11.33 -8.56
N PRO A 444 -5.60 12.37 -7.72
CA PRO A 444 -5.67 12.20 -6.28
C PRO A 444 -6.95 11.46 -5.86
N ILE A 445 -7.00 11.02 -4.60
CA ILE A 445 -8.20 10.43 -3.98
C ILE A 445 -9.34 11.44 -4.06
N ALA A 446 -10.45 11.08 -4.69
CA ALA A 446 -11.65 11.91 -4.78
C ALA A 446 -12.87 11.30 -4.05
N ASP A 447 -12.71 10.11 -3.47
CA ASP A 447 -13.77 9.43 -2.75
C ASP A 447 -14.03 10.12 -1.40
N PRO A 448 -15.22 10.73 -1.19
CA PRO A 448 -15.55 11.38 0.07
C PRO A 448 -15.74 10.41 1.25
N MET A 449 -15.82 9.10 0.98
CA MET A 449 -15.97 8.07 2.00
C MET A 449 -14.66 7.33 2.33
N TYR A 450 -13.53 7.75 1.76
CA TYR A 450 -12.22 7.22 2.13
C TYR A 450 -11.96 7.33 3.64
N HIS A 451 -11.54 6.23 4.28
CA HIS A 451 -11.45 6.05 5.74
C HIS A 451 -12.67 6.58 6.53
N ASN A 452 -13.88 6.34 6.01
CA ASN A 452 -15.13 6.80 6.62
C ASN A 452 -16.05 5.63 6.93
N SER A 453 -16.78 5.72 8.05
CA SER A 453 -17.80 4.73 8.39
C SER A 453 -18.96 4.65 7.38
N GLY A 454 -19.09 5.63 6.48
CA GLY A 454 -20.04 5.66 5.36
C GLY A 454 -19.53 4.98 4.08
N ASP A 455 -18.35 4.36 4.08
CA ASP A 455 -17.84 3.63 2.92
C ASP A 455 -18.62 2.33 2.70
N LEU A 456 -19.72 2.45 1.94
CA LEU A 456 -20.68 1.41 1.61
C LEU A 456 -20.73 1.20 0.10
N SER A 457 -21.23 0.06 -0.33
CA SER A 457 -21.35 -0.28 -1.76
C SER A 457 -22.57 0.33 -2.44
N GLU A 458 -23.64 0.64 -1.70
CA GLU A 458 -24.84 1.28 -2.23
C GLU A 458 -24.82 2.81 -2.03
N ARG A 459 -23.89 3.50 -2.70
CA ARG A 459 -23.76 4.97 -2.63
C ARG A 459 -23.41 5.61 -3.98
N PRO A 460 -23.70 6.92 -4.16
CA PRO A 460 -23.28 7.65 -5.35
C PRO A 460 -21.76 7.58 -5.55
N GLY A 461 -21.34 7.36 -6.80
CA GLY A 461 -19.94 7.26 -7.20
C GLY A 461 -19.37 5.84 -7.09
N TYR A 462 -19.99 4.93 -6.33
CA TYR A 462 -19.56 3.52 -6.28
C TYR A 462 -20.03 2.77 -7.53
N ASP A 463 -19.09 2.38 -8.40
CA ASP A 463 -19.32 1.71 -9.67
C ASP A 463 -18.70 0.31 -9.73
N LEU A 464 -19.54 -0.70 -9.52
CA LEU A 464 -19.17 -2.11 -9.72
C LEU A 464 -18.72 -2.43 -11.14
N SER A 465 -19.16 -1.66 -12.14
CA SER A 465 -18.73 -1.85 -13.53
C SER A 465 -17.26 -1.49 -13.70
N GLN A 466 -16.82 -0.37 -13.12
CA GLN A 466 -15.41 0.00 -13.03
C GLN A 466 -14.59 -1.07 -12.30
N ILE A 467 -15.06 -1.54 -11.13
CA ILE A 467 -14.39 -2.61 -10.36
C ILE A 467 -14.17 -3.84 -11.25
N ARG A 468 -15.21 -4.29 -11.96
CA ARG A 468 -15.10 -5.41 -12.91
C ARG A 468 -14.12 -5.10 -14.04
N SER A 469 -14.16 -3.90 -14.62
CA SER A 469 -13.26 -3.52 -15.70
C SER A 469 -11.80 -3.52 -15.26
N ILE A 470 -11.48 -3.07 -14.04
CA ILE A 470 -10.13 -3.16 -13.48
C ILE A 470 -9.77 -4.61 -13.12
N ALA A 471 -10.71 -5.41 -12.59
CA ALA A 471 -10.51 -6.84 -12.35
C ALA A 471 -10.19 -7.61 -13.65
N LYS A 472 -10.82 -7.26 -14.78
CA LYS A 472 -10.48 -7.78 -16.11
C LYS A 472 -9.03 -7.48 -16.50
N VAL A 473 -8.54 -6.27 -16.22
CA VAL A 473 -7.14 -5.89 -16.51
C VAL A 473 -6.18 -6.73 -15.68
N GLN A 474 -6.44 -6.89 -14.39
CA GLN A 474 -5.64 -7.73 -13.51
C GLN A 474 -5.64 -9.19 -13.97
N PHE A 475 -6.81 -9.75 -14.29
CA PHE A 475 -6.93 -11.13 -14.75
C PHE A 475 -6.25 -11.36 -16.11
N ALA A 476 -6.41 -10.44 -17.06
CA ALA A 476 -5.69 -10.47 -18.32
C ALA A 476 -4.17 -10.46 -18.09
N THR A 477 -3.69 -9.58 -17.22
CA THR A 477 -2.25 -9.50 -16.89
C THR A 477 -1.75 -10.82 -16.31
N LEU A 478 -2.52 -11.44 -15.41
CA LEU A 478 -2.21 -12.75 -14.83
C LEU A 478 -2.18 -13.85 -15.90
N LEU A 479 -3.17 -13.92 -16.80
CA LEU A 479 -3.22 -14.93 -17.86
C LEU A 479 -2.01 -14.84 -18.81
N HIS A 480 -1.63 -13.62 -19.19
CA HIS A 480 -0.45 -13.39 -20.05
C HIS A 480 0.87 -13.65 -19.32
N ALA A 481 0.99 -13.23 -18.05
CA ALA A 481 2.22 -13.39 -17.27
C ALA A 481 2.45 -14.82 -16.79
N ALA A 482 1.42 -15.50 -16.30
CA ALA A 482 1.52 -16.86 -15.78
C ALA A 482 1.53 -17.91 -16.91
N GLY A 483 0.86 -17.59 -18.03
CA GLY A 483 0.49 -18.57 -19.04
C GLY A 483 -0.59 -19.53 -18.52
N PHE A 484 -1.42 -20.04 -19.42
CA PHE A 484 -2.50 -20.96 -19.07
C PHE A 484 -2.79 -21.96 -20.18
N ASP A 485 -3.37 -23.09 -19.80
CA ASP A 485 -3.85 -24.15 -20.68
C ASP A 485 -5.33 -24.41 -20.34
N LEU A 486 -6.16 -24.65 -21.37
CA LEU A 486 -7.58 -24.97 -21.18
C LEU A 486 -7.80 -26.48 -21.05
N PRO A 487 -8.92 -26.93 -20.45
CA PRO A 487 -9.27 -28.34 -20.42
C PRO A 487 -9.22 -28.97 -21.82
N GLY A 488 -8.43 -30.03 -21.97
CA GLY A 488 -8.28 -30.76 -23.24
C GLY A 488 -7.11 -30.32 -24.13
N ASP A 489 -6.36 -29.27 -23.76
CA ASP A 489 -5.11 -28.91 -24.46
C ASP A 489 -3.92 -29.81 -24.06
N GLU A 490 -4.08 -30.65 -23.04
CA GLU A 490 -3.04 -31.54 -22.49
C GLU A 490 -2.55 -32.63 -23.47
N ASP A 491 -3.33 -32.95 -24.51
CA ASP A 491 -3.03 -34.02 -25.49
C ASP A 491 -2.23 -33.54 -26.73
N LEU A 492 -1.82 -32.26 -26.78
CA LEU A 492 -1.22 -31.66 -27.98
C LEU A 492 0.28 -31.34 -27.91
N ASN A 493 0.97 -31.69 -26.81
CA ASN A 493 2.42 -31.47 -26.65
C ASN A 493 3.23 -32.77 -26.64
#